data_AF-K1SNY8-F1
#
_entry.id   AF-K1SNY8-F1
#
_cell.length_a   1.000
_cell.length_b   1.000
_cell.length_c   1.000
_cell.angle_alpha   90.00
_cell.angle_beta   90.00
_cell.angle_gamma   90.00
#
_symmetry.space_group_name_H-M   'P 1'
#
loop_
_entity.id
_entity.type
_entity.pdbx_description
1 polymer ?
#
loop_
_entity_poly.entity_id
_entity_poly.type
_entity_poly.pdbx_seq_one_letter_code
_entity_poly.pdbx_strand_id
1 'polypeptide(L)'
;DSPSFKIKENPELRDAAYVRLNVEGYGGMIMSTWLDRPLSAAGRIIVSENGKLVSKLVNLDRTTLVIPSVAIHMDRTANGGHAWNIQQDLLPLYGTADDSLSFIDAVAAAAQVAPENILGHDLYLYSRIEGTLWGERHEFISSARLDDLQCAFAAFRGFTAGKKESISVFTLFSIMKKSAAP
;
A
#
# COMPACT_ATOMS: atom_id res chain seq x y z
N ASP A 1 0.59 -8.31 9.24
CA ASP A 1 -0.03 -7.45 8.21
C ASP A 1 -0.26 -6.06 8.79
N SER A 2 -0.60 -5.07 7.96
CA SER A 2 -0.94 -3.72 8.42
C SER A 2 -2.05 -3.12 7.53
N PRO A 3 -2.96 -2.29 8.07
CA PRO A 3 -4.02 -1.70 7.28
C PRO A 3 -3.50 -0.87 6.09
N SER A 4 -4.14 -1.02 4.93
CA SER A 4 -3.75 -0.36 3.67
C SER A 4 -4.90 -0.34 2.65
N PHE A 5 -4.67 0.26 1.48
CA PHE A 5 -5.51 0.08 0.30
C PHE A 5 -4.94 -1.03 -0.58
N LYS A 6 -5.74 -2.04 -0.89
CA LYS A 6 -5.44 -3.05 -1.90
C LYS A 6 -5.93 -2.56 -3.27
N ILE A 7 -5.09 -2.69 -4.29
CA ILE A 7 -5.47 -2.38 -5.68
C ILE A 7 -6.26 -3.56 -6.24
N LYS A 8 -7.42 -3.28 -6.85
CA LYS A 8 -8.28 -4.30 -7.46
C LYS A 8 -7.72 -4.75 -8.82
N GLU A 9 -8.14 -5.94 -9.26
CA GLU A 9 -7.66 -6.58 -10.51
C GLU A 9 -7.81 -5.74 -11.78
N ASN A 10 -8.86 -4.90 -11.83
CA ASN A 10 -9.02 -3.88 -12.87
C ASN A 10 -8.68 -2.52 -12.25
N PRO A 11 -7.38 -2.12 -12.29
CA PRO A 11 -6.89 -1.05 -11.45
C PRO A 11 -7.29 0.33 -11.94
N GLU A 12 -7.45 0.57 -13.25
CA GLU A 12 -7.64 1.92 -13.77
C GLU A 12 -9.12 2.29 -13.91
N LEU A 13 -9.50 3.41 -13.28
CA LEU A 13 -10.76 4.12 -13.50
C LEU A 13 -10.42 5.42 -14.23
N ARG A 14 -10.91 5.56 -15.46
CA ARG A 14 -10.64 6.73 -16.30
C ARG A 14 -11.83 7.67 -16.28
N ASP A 15 -11.59 8.91 -15.87
CA ASP A 15 -12.54 10.02 -16.02
C ASP A 15 -12.06 10.96 -17.13
N ALA A 16 -12.77 12.08 -17.34
CA ALA A 16 -12.46 13.04 -18.40
C ALA A 16 -11.05 13.67 -18.29
N ALA A 17 -10.53 13.83 -17.07
CA ALA A 17 -9.26 14.54 -16.83
C ALA A 17 -8.16 13.66 -16.21
N TYR A 18 -8.52 12.59 -15.49
CA TYR A 18 -7.60 11.84 -14.66
C TYR A 18 -7.82 10.32 -14.76
N VAL A 19 -6.74 9.59 -14.49
CA VAL A 19 -6.75 8.16 -14.19
C VAL A 19 -6.63 7.98 -12.69
N ARG A 20 -7.60 7.30 -12.10
CA ARG A 20 -7.65 6.92 -10.69
C ARG A 20 -7.42 5.42 -10.53
N LEU A 21 -6.83 4.99 -9.42
CA LEU A 21 -6.71 3.57 -9.10
C LEU A 21 -7.91 3.07 -8.30
N ASN A 22 -8.56 2.03 -8.81
CA ASN A 22 -9.60 1.27 -8.14
C ASN A 22 -8.99 0.48 -6.98
N VAL A 23 -9.34 0.89 -5.76
CA VAL A 23 -8.82 0.27 -4.54
C VAL A 23 -9.94 -0.20 -3.62
N GLU A 24 -9.61 -1.09 -2.70
CA GLU A 24 -10.44 -1.48 -1.57
C GLU A 24 -9.66 -1.37 -0.25
N GLY A 25 -10.39 -1.17 0.85
CA GLY A 25 -9.78 -1.12 2.18
C GLY A 25 -9.35 -2.50 2.64
N TYR A 26 -8.14 -2.61 3.16
CA TYR A 26 -7.60 -3.79 3.82
C TYR A 26 -7.36 -3.46 5.30
N GLY A 27 -8.11 -4.12 6.19
CA GLY A 27 -8.06 -3.85 7.63
C GLY A 27 -8.81 -2.57 8.06
N GLY A 28 -8.77 -2.26 9.35
CA GLY A 28 -9.42 -1.08 9.93
C GLY A 28 -8.49 0.13 9.94
N MET A 29 -8.41 0.84 8.82
CA MET A 29 -7.49 1.97 8.65
C MET A 29 -8.11 3.31 9.06
N ILE A 30 -7.26 4.24 9.53
CA ILE A 30 -7.64 5.64 9.73
C ILE A 30 -7.53 6.36 8.39
N MET A 31 -8.64 6.44 7.66
CA MET A 31 -8.69 6.90 6.26
C MET A 31 -8.04 8.27 6.04
N SER A 32 -8.29 9.23 6.92
CA SER A 32 -7.75 10.60 6.80
C SER A 32 -6.22 10.65 6.79
N THR A 33 -5.55 9.67 7.39
CA THR A 33 -4.08 9.62 7.41
C THR A 33 -3.48 9.28 6.05
N TRP A 34 -4.26 8.90 5.04
CA TRP A 34 -3.77 8.57 3.71
C TRP A 34 -3.79 9.74 2.72
N LEU A 35 -4.52 10.81 3.06
CA LEU A 35 -4.65 11.99 2.22
C LEU A 35 -3.33 12.75 2.12
N ASP A 36 -3.10 13.34 0.95
CA ASP A 36 -1.99 14.26 0.65
C ASP A 36 -0.59 13.72 0.97
N ARG A 37 -0.44 12.39 1.01
CA ARG A 37 0.85 11.73 1.18
C ARG A 37 1.45 11.35 -0.17
N PRO A 38 2.80 11.35 -0.29
CA PRO A 38 3.44 10.67 -1.40
C PRO A 38 3.23 9.17 -1.23
N LEU A 39 2.50 8.56 -2.16
CA LEU A 39 2.18 7.13 -2.16
C LEU A 39 2.87 6.42 -3.34
N SER A 40 3.09 5.13 -3.14
CA SER A 40 3.54 4.18 -4.15
C SER A 40 2.79 2.85 -3.97
N ALA A 41 2.96 1.92 -4.91
CA ALA A 41 2.43 0.57 -4.80
C ALA A 41 3.55 -0.48 -4.73
N ALA A 42 3.32 -1.52 -3.93
CA ALA A 42 4.19 -2.69 -3.84
C ALA A 42 3.36 -3.92 -3.47
N GLY A 43 3.94 -5.10 -3.71
CA GLY A 43 3.29 -6.35 -3.35
C GLY A 43 3.80 -7.50 -4.20
N ARG A 44 2.88 -8.34 -4.64
CA ARG A 44 3.17 -9.59 -5.32
C ARG A 44 2.41 -9.67 -6.64
N ILE A 45 3.07 -10.20 -7.66
CA ILE A 45 2.47 -10.55 -8.95
C ILE A 45 2.62 -12.05 -9.19
N ILE A 46 1.66 -12.62 -9.92
CA ILE A 46 1.74 -13.98 -10.46
C ILE A 46 2.03 -13.86 -11.94
N VAL A 47 3.13 -14.46 -12.39
CA VAL A 47 3.59 -14.38 -13.78
C VAL A 47 3.68 -15.76 -14.43
N SER A 48 3.39 -15.82 -15.72
CA SER A 48 3.68 -16.99 -16.56
C SER A 48 5.12 -16.92 -17.05
N GLU A 49 5.96 -17.87 -16.65
CA GLU A 49 7.34 -18.01 -17.12
C GLU A 49 7.58 -19.43 -17.59
N ASN A 50 7.93 -19.59 -18.87
CA ASN A 50 8.19 -20.90 -19.49
C ASN A 50 7.06 -21.93 -19.23
N GLY A 51 5.81 -21.48 -19.29
CA GLY A 51 4.63 -22.32 -19.05
C GLY A 51 4.37 -22.67 -17.58
N LYS A 52 5.06 -22.03 -16.62
CA LYS A 52 4.85 -22.20 -15.17
C LYS A 52 4.39 -20.91 -14.53
N LEU A 53 3.56 -21.05 -13.49
CA LEU A 53 3.19 -19.93 -12.63
C LEU A 53 4.33 -19.66 -11.62
N VAL A 54 4.86 -18.45 -11.65
CA VAL A 54 5.91 -17.99 -10.74
C VAL A 54 5.39 -16.78 -9.97
N SER A 55 5.69 -16.72 -8.68
CA SER A 55 5.37 -15.54 -7.87
C SER A 55 6.58 -14.63 -7.78
N LYS A 56 6.38 -13.33 -8.03
CA LYS A 56 7.42 -12.30 -7.88
C LYS A 56 6.95 -11.17 -6.96
N LEU A 57 7.89 -10.65 -6.17
CA LEU A 57 7.68 -9.41 -5.44
C LEU A 57 8.02 -8.22 -6.35
N VAL A 58 7.24 -7.15 -6.22
CA VAL A 58 7.42 -5.93 -6.98
C VAL A 58 7.21 -4.72 -6.10
N ASN A 59 8.01 -3.68 -6.34
CA ASN A 59 7.86 -2.36 -5.76
C ASN A 59 8.09 -1.34 -6.89
N LEU A 60 7.13 -0.45 -7.14
CA LEU A 60 7.31 0.62 -8.13
C LEU A 60 8.44 1.58 -7.74
N ASP A 61 8.69 1.69 -6.45
CA ASP A 61 9.77 2.44 -5.83
C ASP A 61 9.87 3.93 -6.25
N ARG A 62 8.74 4.52 -6.64
CA ARG A 62 8.61 5.92 -7.05
C ARG A 62 7.31 6.51 -6.48
N THR A 63 7.29 7.82 -6.24
CA THR A 63 6.05 8.51 -5.85
C THR A 63 5.16 8.65 -7.08
N THR A 64 4.23 7.72 -7.26
CA THR A 64 3.34 7.65 -8.44
C THR A 64 1.89 7.93 -8.11
N LEU A 65 1.55 8.10 -6.82
CA LEU A 65 0.17 8.15 -6.35
C LEU A 65 -0.01 9.22 -5.27
N VAL A 66 -1.19 9.83 -5.25
CA VAL A 66 -1.68 10.70 -4.16
C VAL A 66 -3.19 10.56 -4.04
N ILE A 67 -3.72 10.59 -2.83
CA ILE A 67 -5.16 10.77 -2.59
C ILE A 67 -5.35 12.23 -2.16
N PRO A 68 -5.81 13.12 -3.05
CA PRO A 68 -5.88 14.55 -2.73
C PRO A 68 -7.05 14.86 -1.79
N SER A 69 -6.82 15.72 -0.80
CA SER A 69 -7.92 16.32 -0.04
C SER A 69 -8.70 17.33 -0.88
N VAL A 70 -10.00 17.45 -0.59
CA VAL A 70 -10.81 18.55 -1.11
C VAL A 70 -10.46 19.83 -0.36
N ALA A 71 -10.29 20.94 -1.08
CA ALA A 71 -10.00 22.22 -0.44
C ALA A 71 -11.10 22.64 0.54
N ILE A 72 -10.73 23.14 1.73
CA ILE A 72 -11.66 23.57 2.79
C ILE A 72 -12.69 24.61 2.33
N HIS A 73 -12.37 25.41 1.30
CA HIS A 73 -13.30 26.40 0.74
C HIS A 73 -14.49 25.75 0.02
N MET A 74 -14.32 24.51 -0.47
CA MET A 74 -15.35 23.70 -1.12
C MET A 74 -16.08 22.77 -0.14
N ASP A 75 -15.45 22.42 0.98
CA ASP A 75 -16.08 21.73 2.11
C ASP A 75 -15.72 22.40 3.44
N ARG A 76 -16.57 23.33 3.89
CA ARG A 76 -16.36 24.04 5.17
C ARG A 76 -16.59 23.16 6.41
N THR A 77 -17.12 21.95 6.22
CA THR A 77 -17.46 21.02 7.30
C THR A 77 -16.39 19.97 7.54
N ALA A 78 -15.30 19.95 6.77
CA ALA A 78 -14.26 18.91 6.80
C ALA A 78 -13.66 18.63 8.20
N ASN A 79 -13.65 19.64 9.10
CA ASN A 79 -13.13 19.50 10.46
C ASN A 79 -14.14 18.95 11.47
N GLY A 80 -15.41 18.78 11.09
CA GLY A 80 -16.51 18.30 11.94
C GLY A 80 -16.68 16.77 11.97
N GLY A 81 -15.78 16.04 11.31
CA GLY A 81 -15.91 14.60 11.05
C GLY A 81 -16.38 14.33 9.62
N HIS A 82 -15.89 13.24 9.04
CA HIS A 82 -16.16 12.90 7.65
C HIS A 82 -16.44 11.39 7.53
N ALA A 83 -17.56 11.05 6.90
CA ALA A 83 -17.95 9.68 6.62
C ALA A 83 -17.37 9.28 5.26
N TRP A 84 -16.17 8.70 5.30
CA TRP A 84 -15.43 8.35 4.09
C TRP A 84 -16.07 7.22 3.28
N ASN A 85 -16.20 7.41 1.97
CA ASN A 85 -16.50 6.38 1.00
C ASN A 85 -15.26 6.09 0.15
N ILE A 86 -14.73 4.85 0.22
CA ILE A 86 -13.53 4.47 -0.52
C ILE A 86 -13.68 4.65 -2.03
N GLN A 87 -14.85 4.33 -2.58
CA GLN A 87 -15.09 4.38 -4.03
C GLN A 87 -15.38 5.79 -4.55
N GLN A 88 -15.49 6.80 -3.67
CA GLN A 88 -15.73 8.18 -4.06
C GLN A 88 -14.58 9.10 -3.63
N ASP A 89 -14.15 9.00 -2.37
CA ASP A 89 -13.28 9.98 -1.74
C ASP A 89 -11.81 9.55 -1.68
N LEU A 90 -11.51 8.25 -1.79
CA LEU A 90 -10.19 7.70 -1.45
C LEU A 90 -9.51 6.95 -2.61
N LEU A 91 -9.99 7.15 -3.84
CA LEU A 91 -9.36 6.60 -5.03
C LEU A 91 -8.10 7.43 -5.35
N PRO A 92 -6.89 6.83 -5.33
CA PRO A 92 -5.65 7.56 -5.62
C PRO A 92 -5.60 8.03 -7.07
N LEU A 93 -5.15 9.27 -7.29
CA LEU A 93 -4.75 9.75 -8.61
C LEU A 93 -3.45 9.06 -9.03
N TYR A 94 -3.40 8.59 -10.27
CA TYR A 94 -2.22 7.97 -10.89
C TYR A 94 -1.66 8.79 -12.04
N GLY A 95 -2.52 9.32 -12.91
CA GLY A 95 -2.10 10.08 -14.09
C GLY A 95 -3.23 10.93 -14.66
N THR A 96 -2.95 11.62 -15.77
CA THR A 96 -3.95 12.36 -16.54
C THR A 96 -4.63 11.45 -17.58
N ALA A 97 -5.80 11.86 -18.08
CA ALA A 97 -6.58 11.03 -19.02
C ALA A 97 -5.86 10.74 -20.35
N ASP A 98 -4.94 11.61 -20.76
CA ASP A 98 -4.09 11.49 -21.95
C ASP A 98 -2.82 10.67 -21.72
N ASP A 99 -2.55 10.22 -20.48
CA ASP A 99 -1.40 9.37 -20.19
C ASP A 99 -1.56 7.98 -20.82
N SER A 100 -0.54 7.60 -21.58
CA SER A 100 -0.47 6.32 -22.28
C SER A 100 0.10 5.20 -21.41
N LEU A 101 0.80 5.51 -20.32
CA LEU A 101 1.45 4.48 -19.50
C LEU A 101 0.44 3.86 -18.53
N SER A 102 0.01 2.63 -18.80
CA SER A 102 -0.89 1.94 -17.90
C SER A 102 -0.20 1.59 -16.57
N PHE A 103 -0.99 1.47 -15.51
CA PHE A 103 -0.48 1.06 -14.19
C PHE A 103 0.19 -0.33 -14.24
N ILE A 104 -0.38 -1.27 -15.00
CA ILE A 104 0.18 -2.63 -15.13
C ILE A 104 1.49 -2.61 -15.91
N ASP A 105 1.64 -1.76 -16.93
CA ASP A 105 2.92 -1.61 -17.63
C ASP A 105 4.01 -1.08 -16.69
N ALA A 106 3.68 -0.13 -15.81
CA ALA A 106 4.60 0.36 -14.80
C ALA A 106 5.02 -0.75 -13.81
N VAL A 107 4.08 -1.61 -13.40
CA VAL A 107 4.34 -2.79 -12.54
C VAL A 107 5.22 -3.80 -13.27
N ALA A 108 4.92 -4.11 -14.53
CA ALA A 108 5.68 -5.05 -15.35
C ALA A 108 7.12 -4.58 -15.54
N ALA A 109 7.31 -3.29 -15.84
CA ALA A 109 8.63 -2.68 -15.95
C ALA A 109 9.42 -2.77 -14.63
N ALA A 110 8.77 -2.50 -13.48
CA ALA A 110 9.40 -2.62 -12.17
C ALA A 110 9.78 -4.06 -11.81
N ALA A 111 9.00 -5.04 -12.26
CA ALA A 111 9.27 -6.46 -12.07
C ALA A 111 10.16 -7.09 -13.15
N GLN A 112 10.57 -6.32 -14.17
CA GLN A 112 11.33 -6.79 -15.33
C GLN A 112 10.68 -7.98 -16.04
N VAL A 113 9.37 -7.90 -16.25
CA VAL A 113 8.58 -8.90 -16.99
C VAL A 113 7.77 -8.22 -18.09
N ALA A 114 7.34 -9.01 -19.08
CA ALA A 114 6.39 -8.52 -20.08
C ALA A 114 4.98 -8.37 -19.46
N PRO A 115 4.24 -7.28 -19.72
CA PRO A 115 2.91 -7.05 -19.14
C PRO A 115 1.93 -8.22 -19.36
N GLU A 116 1.95 -8.82 -20.55
CA GLU A 116 1.11 -9.97 -20.92
C GLU A 116 1.38 -11.24 -20.12
N ASN A 117 2.55 -11.31 -19.46
CA ASN A 117 2.87 -12.44 -18.59
C ASN A 117 2.31 -12.27 -17.18
N ILE A 118 1.80 -11.09 -16.80
CA ILE A 118 1.16 -10.88 -15.50
C ILE A 118 -0.26 -11.43 -15.54
N LEU A 119 -0.52 -12.45 -14.72
CA LEU A 119 -1.81 -13.15 -14.69
C LEU A 119 -2.71 -12.72 -13.52
N GLY A 120 -2.15 -12.00 -12.55
CA GLY A 120 -2.87 -11.50 -11.38
C GLY A 120 -1.93 -10.86 -10.37
N HIS A 121 -2.48 -10.11 -9.42
CA HIS A 121 -1.66 -9.36 -8.47
C HIS A 121 -2.30 -9.15 -7.09
N ASP A 122 -1.45 -9.09 -6.07
CA ASP A 122 -1.78 -8.60 -4.74
C ASP A 122 -0.91 -7.36 -4.47
N LEU A 123 -1.38 -6.19 -4.90
CA LEU A 123 -0.68 -4.92 -4.75
C LEU A 123 -1.38 -4.03 -3.73
N TYR A 124 -0.57 -3.35 -2.92
CA TYR A 124 -1.03 -2.49 -1.85
C TYR A 124 -0.34 -1.14 -1.94
N LEU A 125 -1.06 -0.10 -1.55
CA LEU A 125 -0.49 1.23 -1.41
C LEU A 125 0.43 1.29 -0.18
N TYR A 126 1.45 2.14 -0.25
CA TYR A 126 2.26 2.48 0.89
C TYR A 126 2.72 3.93 0.83
N SER A 127 2.87 4.56 1.99
CA SER A 127 3.48 5.88 2.09
C SER A 127 4.98 5.81 1.86
N ARG A 128 5.49 6.69 1.01
CA ARG A 128 6.92 6.92 0.74
C ARG A 128 7.61 7.75 1.81
N ILE A 129 6.89 8.25 2.82
CA ILE A 129 7.48 8.96 3.95
C ILE A 129 8.32 7.96 4.75
N GLU A 130 9.61 8.22 4.83
CA GLU A 130 10.55 7.39 5.58
C GLU A 130 10.28 7.47 7.09
N GLY A 131 10.60 6.39 7.79
CA GLY A 131 10.58 6.38 9.24
C GLY A 131 11.63 7.35 9.79
N THR A 132 11.28 8.11 10.82
CA THR A 132 12.18 9.10 11.41
C THR A 132 12.12 9.07 12.93
N LEU A 133 13.22 9.48 13.56
CA LEU A 133 13.25 9.79 14.98
C LEU A 133 12.91 11.27 15.17
N TRP A 134 12.18 11.61 16.22
CA TRP A 134 11.77 12.98 16.50
C TRP A 134 11.67 13.25 18.01
N GLY A 135 11.50 14.53 18.35
CA GLY A 135 11.72 15.06 19.70
C GLY A 135 13.14 15.61 19.83
N GLU A 136 13.33 16.64 20.67
CA GLU A 136 14.64 17.31 20.85
C GLU A 136 15.76 16.36 21.29
N ARG A 137 15.42 15.20 21.86
CA ARG A 137 16.38 14.15 22.26
C ARG A 137 16.24 12.87 21.41
N HIS A 138 15.50 12.92 20.31
CA HIS A 138 15.18 11.77 19.46
C HIS A 138 14.51 10.62 20.24
N GLU A 139 13.67 10.95 21.23
CA GLU A 139 13.03 9.95 22.09
C GLU A 139 11.84 9.22 21.43
N PHE A 140 11.35 9.69 20.30
CA PHE A 140 10.20 9.12 19.59
C PHE A 140 10.56 8.58 18.22
N ILE A 141 9.81 7.59 17.76
CA ILE A 141 9.84 7.07 16.39
C ILE A 141 8.51 7.33 15.71
N SER A 142 8.56 7.76 14.44
CA SER A 142 7.40 7.83 13.56
C SER A 142 7.69 7.01 12.31
N SER A 143 6.82 6.06 12.00
CA SER A 143 6.93 5.25 10.78
C SER A 143 5.57 4.66 10.43
N ALA A 144 5.34 4.41 9.15
CA ALA A 144 4.19 3.63 8.72
C ALA A 144 4.32 2.17 9.21
N ARG A 145 3.18 1.52 9.49
CA ARG A 145 3.10 0.08 9.77
C ARG A 145 3.83 -0.37 11.06
N LEU A 146 4.02 0.53 12.04
CA LEU A 146 4.57 0.14 13.34
C LEU A 146 3.75 -1.00 13.98
N ASP A 147 2.42 -0.92 13.89
CA ASP A 147 1.50 -2.02 14.18
C ASP A 147 1.49 -3.04 13.01
N ASP A 148 2.01 -4.26 13.15
CA ASP A 148 2.80 -4.80 14.29
C ASP A 148 4.25 -5.12 13.90
N LEU A 149 4.78 -4.44 12.87
CA LEU A 149 6.16 -4.68 12.41
C LEU A 149 7.20 -4.39 13.51
N GLN A 150 6.92 -3.47 14.44
CA GLN A 150 7.85 -3.20 15.53
C GLN A 150 8.04 -4.42 16.45
N CYS A 151 6.94 -5.10 16.82
CA CYS A 151 7.00 -6.27 17.68
C CYS A 151 7.57 -7.46 16.92
N ALA A 152 7.16 -7.64 15.66
CA ALA A 152 7.72 -8.67 14.79
C ALA A 152 9.25 -8.53 14.66
N PHE A 153 9.75 -7.30 14.44
CA PHE A 153 11.17 -7.03 14.37
C PHE A 153 11.88 -7.31 15.70
N ALA A 154 11.37 -6.76 16.81
CA ALA A 154 11.98 -6.94 18.13
C ALA A 154 12.04 -8.43 18.54
N ALA A 155 10.94 -9.17 18.35
CA ALA A 155 10.87 -10.60 18.62
C ALA A 155 11.82 -11.41 17.73
N PHE A 156 11.92 -11.09 16.44
CA PHE A 156 12.87 -11.74 15.54
C PHE A 156 14.33 -11.48 15.93
N ARG A 157 14.66 -10.24 16.33
CA ARG A 157 16.00 -9.88 16.82
C ARG A 157 16.33 -10.62 18.11
N GLY A 158 15.41 -10.69 19.07
CA GLY A 158 15.58 -11.46 20.30
C GLY A 158 15.76 -12.96 20.02
N PHE A 159 14.94 -13.53 19.14
CA PHE A 159 15.03 -14.93 18.73
C PHE A 159 16.36 -15.28 18.08
N THR A 160 16.91 -14.41 17.23
CA THR A 160 18.18 -14.64 16.52
C THR A 160 19.42 -14.40 17.38
N ALA A 161 19.37 -13.43 18.30
CA ALA A 161 20.49 -13.10 19.19
C ALA A 161 20.49 -13.87 20.53
N GLY A 162 19.36 -14.49 20.89
CA GLY A 162 19.17 -15.17 22.16
C GLY A 162 20.03 -16.43 22.33
N LYS A 163 20.33 -16.77 23.58
CA LYS A 163 20.99 -18.03 23.92
C LYS A 163 20.03 -19.20 23.68
N LYS A 164 20.55 -20.30 23.12
CA LYS A 164 19.78 -21.49 22.77
C LYS A 164 19.84 -22.53 23.89
N GLU A 165 19.29 -22.16 25.05
CA GLU A 165 19.25 -23.04 26.24
C GLU A 165 18.05 -24.00 26.21
N SER A 166 17.05 -23.71 25.38
CA SER A 166 15.86 -24.52 25.15
C SER A 166 15.34 -24.37 23.70
N ILE A 167 14.28 -25.09 23.35
CA ILE A 167 13.62 -24.93 22.05
C ILE A 167 12.95 -23.55 22.02
N SER A 168 13.52 -22.65 21.23
CA SER A 168 12.94 -21.33 20.96
C SER A 168 12.07 -21.40 19.71
N VAL A 169 10.91 -20.75 19.72
CA VAL A 169 9.98 -20.71 18.57
C VAL A 169 9.60 -19.26 18.31
N PHE A 170 9.71 -18.84 17.05
CA PHE A 170 9.21 -17.55 16.56
C PHE A 170 8.16 -17.81 15.50
N THR A 171 6.97 -17.22 15.68
CA THR A 171 5.86 -17.33 14.73
C THR A 171 5.46 -15.94 14.27
N LEU A 172 5.35 -15.76 12.94
CA LEU A 172 4.92 -14.52 12.32
C LEU A 172 3.73 -14.83 11.42
N PHE A 173 2.60 -14.19 11.69
CA PHE A 173 1.36 -14.41 10.98
C PHE A 173 1.01 -13.23 10.07
N SER A 174 0.26 -13.52 9.02
CA SER A 174 -0.47 -12.54 8.23
C SER A 174 -1.93 -12.94 8.24
N ILE A 175 -2.82 -12.02 8.61
CA ILE A 175 -4.25 -12.28 8.58
C ILE A 175 -4.78 -11.77 7.24
N MET A 176 -5.24 -12.68 6.37
CA MET A 176 -6.06 -12.26 5.24
C MET A 176 -7.43 -11.85 5.77
N LYS A 177 -7.57 -10.59 6.23
CA LYS A 177 -8.88 -10.01 6.50
C LYS A 177 -9.58 -9.88 5.15
N LYS A 178 -10.69 -10.60 4.98
CA LYS A 178 -11.58 -10.38 3.83
C LYS A 178 -11.94 -8.90 3.80
N SER A 179 -11.77 -8.28 2.64
CA SER A 179 -12.46 -7.04 2.29
C SER A 179 -13.91 -7.22 2.72
N ALA A 180 -14.38 -6.37 3.64
CA ALA A 180 -15.79 -6.28 3.91
C ALA A 180 -16.41 -5.65 2.66
N ALA A 181 -16.80 -6.50 1.71
CA ALA A 181 -17.66 -6.07 0.63
C ALA A 181 -18.93 -5.47 1.27
N PRO A 182 -19.35 -4.25 0.89
CA PRO A 182 -20.76 -3.91 1.01
C PRO A 182 -21.60 -4.84 0.13
#